data_AF-A0A329ZBY9-F1
#
_entry.id   AF-A0A329ZBY9-F1
#
_cell.length_a   1.000
_cell.length_b   1.000
_cell.length_c   1.000
_cell.angle_alpha   90.00
_cell.angle_beta   90.00
_cell.angle_gamma   90.00
#
_symmetry.space_group_name_H-M   'P 1'
#
loop_
_entity.id
_entity.type
_entity.pdbx_description
1 polymer ?
#
loop_
_entity_poly.entity_id
_entity_poly.type
_entity_poly.pdbx_seq_one_letter_code
_entity_poly.pdbx_strand_id
1 'polypeptide(L)' 'METETRINGYERKNLKSGRKLDFISDDEVYLGSLKDRFQKNLQAIKLSKIIEQENRYATKQEQEILNKFSG' A
#
# COMPACT_ATOMS: atom_id res chain seq x y z
N MET A 1 -9.83 29.21 21.05
CA MET A 1 -8.49 28.91 21.57
C MET A 1 -8.11 27.52 21.10
N GLU A 2 -6.96 27.43 20.44
CA GLU A 2 -6.29 26.22 19.95
C GLU A 2 -6.12 25.21 21.12
N THR A 3 -6.06 23.88 20.95
CA THR A 3 -5.02 23.12 20.24
C THR A 3 -5.38 21.63 20.17
N GLU A 4 -5.00 21.03 19.05
CA GLU A 4 -4.49 19.67 18.81
C GLU A 4 -4.44 18.58 19.91
N THR A 5 -4.86 17.39 19.46
CA THR A 5 -4.11 16.10 19.43
C THR A 5 -4.46 14.92 20.34
N ARG A 6 -4.59 13.77 19.63
CA ARG A 6 -4.12 12.39 19.96
C ARG A 6 -4.92 11.64 21.03
N ILE A 7 -5.19 10.34 20.97
CA ILE A 7 -4.89 9.21 20.09
C ILE A 7 -5.78 8.04 20.53
N ASN A 8 -6.05 7.17 19.56
CA ASN A 8 -6.51 5.78 19.65
C ASN A 8 -6.09 5.02 20.93
N GLY A 9 -7.02 4.26 21.51
CA GLY A 9 -6.77 3.46 22.71
C GLY A 9 -7.70 2.28 22.85
N TYR A 10 -7.63 1.32 21.92
CA TYR A 10 -8.22 -0.01 22.09
C TYR A 10 -7.67 -0.66 23.37
N GLU A 11 -8.59 -1.04 24.26
CA GLU A 11 -8.27 -1.66 25.54
C GLU A 11 -7.46 -2.94 25.38
N ARG A 12 -6.23 -2.94 25.90
CA ARG A 12 -5.40 -4.14 25.97
C ARG A 12 -5.82 -4.94 27.20
N LYS A 13 -6.56 -6.03 26.97
CA LYS A 13 -6.77 -7.06 27.98
C LYS A 13 -5.43 -7.68 28.36
N ASN A 14 -5.12 -7.62 29.65
CA ASN A 14 -3.92 -8.19 30.25
C ASN A 14 -3.85 -9.71 29.98
N LEU A 15 -2.87 -10.16 29.21
CA LEU A 15 -2.52 -11.57 29.11
C LEU A 15 -1.09 -11.78 29.62
N LYS A 16 -0.99 -12.50 30.73
CA LYS A 16 0.27 -12.88 31.39
C LYS A 16 1.10 -13.80 30.50
N SER A 17 2.41 -13.64 30.66
CA SER A 17 3.48 -14.63 30.46
C SER A 17 4.09 -14.76 29.06
N GLY A 18 5.22 -14.05 28.86
CA GLY A 18 6.45 -14.69 28.42
C GLY A 18 6.62 -15.10 26.96
N ARG A 19 5.86 -14.53 26.00
CA ARG A 19 6.16 -14.70 24.57
C ARG A 19 6.75 -13.42 24.00
N LYS A 20 7.91 -13.55 23.35
CA LYS A 20 8.46 -12.56 22.42
C LYS A 20 7.31 -12.15 21.49
N LEU A 21 6.93 -10.88 21.53
CA LEU A 21 6.08 -10.30 20.50
C LEU A 21 6.96 -10.18 19.26
N ASP A 22 7.16 -11.30 18.57
CA ASP A 22 7.66 -11.25 17.21
C ASP A 22 6.63 -10.41 16.45
N PHE A 23 7.06 -9.26 15.95
CA PHE A 23 6.24 -8.38 15.13
C PHE A 23 5.79 -9.19 13.91
N ILE A 24 4.56 -9.71 13.96
CA ILE A 24 3.91 -10.27 12.79
C ILE A 24 3.30 -9.07 12.08
N SER A 25 3.92 -8.69 10.96
CA SER A 25 3.31 -7.74 10.04
C SER A 25 2.05 -8.41 9.50
N ASP A 26 0.88 -8.01 10.00
CA ASP A 26 -0.42 -8.38 9.39
C ASP A 26 -0.54 -7.84 7.95
N ASP A 27 0.41 -7.01 7.52
CA ASP A 27 0.56 -6.50 6.17
C ASP A 27 1.24 -7.52 5.23
N GLU A 28 0.79 -8.78 5.22
CA GLU A 28 1.00 -9.60 4.03
C GLU A 28 0.16 -8.97 2.91
N VAL A 29 0.76 -8.02 2.19
CA VAL A 29 0.18 -7.44 0.98
C VAL A 29 0.00 -8.59 0.01
N TYR A 30 -1.22 -9.12 -0.09
CA TYR A 30 -1.55 -10.15 -1.06
C TYR A 30 -1.37 -9.55 -2.47
N LEU A 31 -0.23 -9.81 -3.07
CA LEU A 31 0.13 -9.28 -4.39
C LEU A 31 -0.70 -9.92 -5.52
N GLY A 32 -1.46 -10.97 -5.22
CA GLY A 32 -2.15 -11.80 -6.19
C GLY A 32 -1.26 -12.91 -6.73
N SER A 33 -1.80 -13.68 -7.68
CA SER A 33 -1.03 -14.69 -8.41
C SER A 33 0.05 -14.05 -9.27
N LEU A 34 1.01 -14.85 -9.74
CA LEU A 34 2.00 -14.39 -10.74
C LEU A 34 1.34 -13.74 -11.96
N LYS A 35 0.17 -14.27 -12.38
CA LYS A 35 -0.62 -13.74 -13.48
C LYS A 35 -1.19 -12.36 -13.16
N ASP A 36 -1.71 -12.17 -11.95
CA ASP A 36 -2.28 -10.88 -11.52
C ASP A 36 -1.19 -9.81 -11.43
N ARG A 37 -0.02 -10.16 -10.86
CA ARG A 37 1.15 -9.27 -10.84
C ARG A 37 1.60 -8.89 -12.25
N PHE A 38 1.70 -9.86 -13.15
CA PHE A 38 2.06 -9.60 -14.54
C PHE A 38 1.08 -8.63 -15.21
N GLN A 39 -0.22 -8.83 -15.02
CA GLN A 39 -1.25 -7.95 -15.58
C GLN A 39 -1.16 -6.52 -15.00
N LYS A 40 -1.02 -6.38 -13.68
CA LYS A 40 -0.84 -5.09 -13.01
C LYS A 40 0.40 -4.36 -13.53
N ASN A 41 1.54 -5.05 -13.63
CA ASN A 41 2.79 -4.48 -14.12
C ASN A 41 2.69 -4.06 -15.59
N LEU A 42 2.05 -4.88 -16.42
CA LEU A 42 1.83 -4.56 -17.82
C LEU A 42 0.95 -3.32 -18.00
N GLN A 43 -0.11 -3.20 -17.19
CA GLN A 43 -0.97 -2.01 -17.20
C GLN A 43 -0.21 -0.76 -16.76
N ALA A 44 0.55 -0.84 -15.66
CA ALA A 44 1.36 0.28 -15.16
C ALA A 44 2.39 0.76 -16.20
N ILE A 45 3.12 -0.15 -16.86
CA ILE A 45 4.09 0.22 -17.90
C ILE A 45 3.41 0.90 -19.10
N LYS A 46 2.27 0.37 -19.56
CA LYS A 46 1.52 0.98 -20.68
C LYS A 46 1.07 2.39 -20.32
N LEU A 47 0.56 2.56 -19.11
CA LEU A 47 0.09 3.85 -18.62
C LEU A 47 1.24 4.86 -18.48
N SER A 48 2.39 4.46 -17.94
CA SER A 48 3.59 5.31 -17.84
C SER A 48 4.00 5.86 -19.19
N LYS A 49 4.02 5.00 -20.23
CA LYS A 49 4.36 5.42 -21.60
C LYS A 49 3.38 6.45 -22.17
N ILE A 50 2.09 6.30 -21.91
CA ILE A 50 1.07 7.27 -22.36
C ILE A 50 1.30 8.61 -21.68
N ILE A 51 1.53 8.61 -20.36
CA ILE A 51 1.76 9.83 -19.58
C ILE A 51 3.03 10.55 -20.04
N GLU A 52 4.10 9.80 -20.32
CA GLU A 52 5.34 10.33 -20.90
C GLU A 52 5.12 10.93 -22.29
N GLN A 53 4.35 10.25 -23.16
CA GLN A 53 4.02 10.75 -24.50
C GLN A 53 3.17 12.03 -24.46
N GLU A 54 2.25 12.12 -23.50
CA GLU A 54 1.40 13.29 -23.28
C GLU A 54 2.13 14.43 -22.55
N ASN A 55 3.37 14.20 -22.10
CA ASN A 55 4.22 15.15 -21.39
C ASN A 55 3.49 15.84 -20.21
N ARG A 56 2.77 15.05 -19.42
CA ARG A 56 2.00 15.50 -18.26
C ARG A 56 2.30 14.65 -17.03
N TYR A 57 1.81 15.10 -15.89
CA TYR A 57 1.82 14.28 -14.68
C TYR A 57 0.64 13.30 -14.65
N ALA A 58 0.84 12.19 -13.94
CA ALA A 58 -0.23 11.24 -13.65
C ALA A 58 -1.33 11.90 -12.82
N THR A 59 -2.58 11.62 -13.15
CA THR A 59 -3.71 11.93 -12.26
C THR A 59 -3.68 11.02 -11.04
N LYS A 60 -4.44 11.36 -9.98
CA LYS A 60 -4.50 10.53 -8.76
C LYS A 60 -4.89 9.08 -9.04
N GLN A 61 -5.85 8.86 -9.93
CA GLN A 61 -6.32 7.52 -10.30
C GLN A 61 -5.26 6.74 -11.08
N GLU A 62 -4.57 7.40 -12.01
CA GLU A 62 -3.47 6.80 -12.75
C GLU A 62 -2.29 6.45 -11.83
N GLN A 63 -2.02 7.30 -10.84
CA GLN A 63 -1.01 7.06 -9.83
C GLN A 63 -1.33 5.81 -8.99
N GLU A 64 -2.60 5.57 -8.65
CA GLU A 64 -3.00 4.32 -7.97
C GLU A 64 -2.74 3.07 -8.82
N ILE A 65 -2.83 3.17 -10.15
CA ILE A 65 -2.49 2.07 -11.07
C ILE A 65 -0.97 1.89 -11.12
N LEU A 66 -0.20 2.98 -11.21
CA LEU A 66 1.26 2.94 -11.21
C LEU A 66 1.81 2.35 -9.89
N ASN A 67 1.21 2.69 -8.74
CA ASN A 67 1.60 2.18 -7.43
C ASN A 67 1.38 0.67 -7.25
N LYS A 68 0.58 0.03 -8.13
CA LYS A 68 0.38 -1.42 -8.13
C LYS A 68 1.47 -2.18 -8.86
N PHE A 69 2.41 -1.48 -9.50
CA PHE A 69 3.59 -2.10 -10.08
C PHE A 69 4.43 -2.76 -8.97
N SER A 70 4.67 -4.06 -9.11
CA SER A 70 5.47 -4.85 -8.16
C SER A 70 6.52 -5.64 -8.94
N GLY A 71 7.75 -5.13 -8.94
CA GLY A 71 8.92 -5.73 -9.58
C GLY A 71 9.80 -6.47 -8.58
#